data_AF-A0A314ZCD7-F1
#
_entry.id   AF-A0A314ZCD7-F1
#
_cell.length_a   1.000
_cell.length_b   1.000
_cell.length_c   1.000
_cell.angle_alpha   90.00
_cell.angle_beta   90.00
_cell.angle_gamma   90.00
#
_symmetry.space_group_name_H-M   'P 1'
#
loop_
_entity.id
_entity.type
_entity.pdbx_description
1 polymer ?
#
loop_
_entity_poly.entity_id
_entity_poly.type
_entity_poly.pdbx_seq_one_letter_code
_entity_poly.pdbx_strand_id
1 'polypeptide(L)'
;MATTNKKHKPYLPDDIIYKILRRLPTKAAVRMSSLFKQWEGVWSLLPSLDFDEGGNPDDYHHHNFVVDTENLLRHKRFVNNILAKYLEYRQKDNKQKDVLDKLKIRMARFHTDDVTLINKWLDFSFETSVKELDISLRISKLHWNIEDGGLWFYYCISRRTFFNAKSLTALNLEHVRIKSFDHTMHDTSLSLLPSLKTMRLKSVVFDNHALFSLIRECPSIESLSLASCSFEDSLSSSSLKSLEVKDCMAPKVEVDEAVNLECFTVVSSQFPLQQISLGKSNNLRYIHIRAQHLQRISLSGCHQTVKATIDTPNLVSFYFNGYVSYSNFHVKAPNLKVASIRLLDHWDEELSTIDRPWKHFPTLRDFLKEFGCSKELTLLADEFKGIIFPENFRKIFSSPLPYANVLIHTRNSPTEATEISDLNDSLDWIAPTEISDLNDSLNDSLF
;
A
#
# COMPACT_ATOMS: atom_id res chain seq x y z
N MET A 1 -38.72 -62.56 17.70
CA MET A 1 -37.34 -62.19 18.09
C MET A 1 -36.94 -60.95 17.30
N ALA A 2 -37.02 -59.77 17.93
CA ALA A 2 -36.60 -58.51 17.31
C ALA A 2 -35.11 -58.29 17.61
N THR A 3 -34.25 -58.51 16.62
CA THR A 3 -32.83 -58.15 16.69
C THR A 3 -32.69 -56.64 16.56
N THR A 4 -32.51 -55.95 17.68
CA THR A 4 -32.15 -54.53 17.72
C THR A 4 -30.70 -54.38 17.27
N ASN A 5 -30.52 -54.10 15.98
CA ASN A 5 -29.22 -53.79 15.40
C ASN A 5 -28.82 -52.36 15.85
N LYS A 6 -28.33 -52.21 17.08
CA LYS A 6 -27.71 -50.97 17.56
C LYS A 6 -26.45 -50.74 16.74
N LYS A 7 -26.55 -49.91 15.68
CA LYS A 7 -25.38 -49.37 14.97
C LYS A 7 -24.46 -48.70 16.01
N HIS A 8 -23.38 -49.38 16.36
CA HIS A 8 -22.31 -48.83 17.19
C HIS A 8 -21.72 -47.65 16.40
N LYS A 9 -21.98 -46.41 16.83
CA LYS A 9 -21.26 -45.26 16.28
C LYS A 9 -19.79 -45.47 16.70
N PRO A 10 -18.82 -45.53 15.77
CA PRO A 10 -17.42 -45.64 16.15
C PRO A 10 -17.03 -44.41 16.95
N TYR A 11 -16.54 -44.62 18.17
CA TYR A 11 -16.05 -43.57 19.06
C TYR A 11 -14.64 -43.19 18.60
N LEU A 12 -14.46 -41.95 18.15
CA LEU A 12 -13.15 -41.44 17.73
C LEU A 12 -12.57 -40.54 18.84
N PRO A 13 -11.34 -40.78 19.35
CA PRO A 13 -10.76 -39.89 20.36
C PRO A 13 -10.70 -38.41 19.93
N ASP A 14 -10.87 -37.49 20.88
CA ASP A 14 -10.96 -36.04 20.62
C ASP A 14 -9.72 -35.49 19.92
N ASP A 15 -8.54 -36.05 20.21
CA ASP A 15 -7.29 -35.66 19.56
C ASP A 15 -7.25 -36.02 18.07
N ILE A 16 -7.87 -37.15 17.69
CA ILE A 16 -8.02 -37.56 16.30
C ILE A 16 -9.06 -36.69 15.60
N ILE A 17 -10.20 -36.42 16.26
CA ILE A 17 -11.22 -35.50 15.74
C ILE A 17 -10.60 -34.13 15.50
N TYR A 18 -9.83 -33.61 16.45
CA TYR A 18 -9.09 -32.36 16.33
C TYR A 18 -8.14 -32.37 15.14
N LYS A 19 -7.32 -33.43 14.98
CA LYS A 19 -6.41 -33.59 13.84
C LYS A 19 -7.14 -33.62 12.49
N ILE A 20 -8.34 -34.19 12.43
CA ILE A 20 -9.16 -34.21 11.22
C ILE A 20 -9.74 -32.81 10.97
N LEU A 21 -10.40 -32.21 11.95
CA LEU A 21 -11.05 -30.90 11.84
C LEU A 21 -10.04 -29.80 11.48
N ARG A 22 -8.82 -29.85 12.02
CA ARG A 22 -7.73 -28.91 11.71
C ARG A 22 -7.33 -28.91 10.23
N ARG A 23 -7.60 -30.00 9.50
CA ARG A 23 -7.31 -30.09 8.06
C ARG A 23 -8.50 -29.69 7.18
N LEU A 24 -9.65 -29.37 7.77
CA LEU A 24 -10.85 -28.97 7.05
C LEU A 24 -11.00 -27.44 7.04
N PRO A 25 -11.57 -26.85 5.97
CA PRO A 25 -12.05 -25.47 6.03
C PRO A 25 -13.05 -25.30 7.17
N THR A 26 -13.07 -24.13 7.83
CA THR A 26 -13.93 -23.85 9.00
C THR A 26 -15.40 -24.20 8.73
N LYS A 27 -15.92 -23.85 7.55
CA LYS A 27 -17.30 -24.20 7.14
C LYS A 27 -17.56 -25.71 7.12
N ALA A 28 -16.61 -26.51 6.65
CA ALA A 28 -16.73 -27.97 6.65
C ALA A 28 -16.59 -28.52 8.07
N ALA A 29 -15.67 -27.99 8.88
CA ALA A 29 -15.51 -28.36 10.28
C ALA A 29 -16.80 -28.14 11.09
N VAL A 30 -17.41 -26.96 10.97
CA VAL A 30 -18.70 -26.63 11.62
C VAL A 30 -19.81 -27.59 11.20
N ARG A 31 -19.90 -27.91 9.91
CA ARG A 31 -20.89 -28.87 9.38
C ARG A 31 -20.67 -30.27 9.94
N MET A 32 -19.42 -30.72 10.03
CA MET A 32 -19.12 -32.03 10.61
C MET A 32 -19.48 -32.08 12.09
N SER A 33 -19.21 -31.00 12.84
CA SER A 33 -19.56 -30.88 14.25
C SER A 33 -21.06 -30.82 14.51
N SER A 34 -21.87 -30.29 13.59
CA SER A 34 -23.33 -30.32 13.73
C SER A 34 -23.96 -31.68 13.39
N LEU A 35 -23.28 -32.51 12.57
CA LEU A 35 -23.74 -33.84 12.20
C LEU A 35 -23.40 -34.91 13.25
N PHE A 36 -22.31 -34.73 14.00
CA PHE A 36 -21.84 -35.69 15.00
C PHE A 36 -21.71 -35.04 16.37
N LYS A 37 -22.56 -35.43 17.33
CA LYS A 37 -22.50 -34.95 18.73
C LYS A 37 -21.11 -35.09 19.36
N GLN A 38 -20.33 -36.10 18.97
CA GLN A 38 -18.96 -36.30 19.48
C GLN A 38 -17.98 -35.22 18.99
N TRP A 39 -18.28 -34.56 17.88
CA TRP A 39 -17.44 -33.54 17.27
C TRP A 39 -17.88 -32.12 17.68
N GLU A 40 -18.97 -32.03 18.47
CA GLU A 40 -19.45 -30.81 19.09
C GLU A 40 -18.38 -30.32 20.09
N GLY A 41 -18.05 -29.03 20.07
CA GLY A 41 -17.00 -28.45 20.91
C GLY A 41 -15.57 -28.54 20.33
N VAL A 42 -15.18 -29.65 19.71
CA VAL A 42 -13.78 -29.86 19.22
C VAL A 42 -13.36 -28.84 18.17
N TRP A 43 -14.28 -28.42 17.30
CA TRP A 43 -14.01 -27.39 16.29
C TRP A 43 -13.75 -26.00 16.88
N SER A 44 -14.09 -25.77 18.16
CA SER A 44 -13.81 -24.51 18.87
C SER A 44 -12.35 -24.38 19.32
N LEU A 45 -11.58 -25.47 19.20
CA LEU A 45 -10.14 -25.51 19.50
C LEU A 45 -9.28 -25.16 18.28
N LEU A 46 -9.91 -24.86 17.12
CA LEU A 46 -9.19 -24.63 15.89
C LEU A 46 -8.40 -23.31 15.94
N PRO A 47 -7.09 -23.33 15.61
CA PRO A 47 -6.24 -22.13 15.68
C PRO A 47 -6.51 -21.15 14.54
N SER A 48 -7.29 -21.55 13.53
CA SER A 48 -7.67 -20.69 12.40
C SER A 48 -9.16 -20.80 12.16
N LEU A 49 -9.83 -19.64 12.22
CA LEU A 49 -11.27 -19.51 12.03
C LEU A 49 -11.55 -18.62 10.82
N ASP A 50 -12.32 -19.13 9.86
CA ASP A 50 -12.79 -18.40 8.68
C ASP A 50 -14.31 -18.44 8.61
N PHE A 51 -14.93 -17.34 8.99
CA PHE A 51 -16.37 -17.13 8.94
C PHE A 51 -16.72 -16.21 7.78
N ASP A 52 -17.20 -16.80 6.69
CA ASP A 52 -17.70 -16.07 5.52
C ASP A 52 -19.21 -16.28 5.38
N GLU A 53 -19.97 -15.21 5.56
CA GLU A 53 -21.42 -15.18 5.32
C GLU A 53 -21.75 -15.57 3.86
N GLY A 54 -20.84 -15.25 2.94
CA GLY A 54 -21.00 -15.32 1.50
C GLY A 54 -22.03 -14.32 0.97
N GLY A 55 -22.25 -14.36 -0.34
CA GLY A 55 -23.13 -13.43 -1.07
C GLY A 55 -22.34 -12.68 -2.14
N ASN A 56 -22.90 -12.60 -3.35
CA ASN A 56 -22.24 -11.93 -4.45
C ASN A 56 -22.53 -10.41 -4.37
N PRO A 57 -21.52 -9.51 -4.41
CA PRO A 57 -21.75 -8.06 -4.47
C PRO A 57 -22.74 -7.61 -5.57
N ASP A 58 -22.91 -8.43 -6.60
CA ASP A 58 -23.75 -8.17 -7.76
C ASP A 58 -25.18 -8.74 -7.65
N ASP A 59 -25.47 -9.63 -6.69
CA ASP A 59 -26.84 -10.16 -6.45
C ASP A 59 -27.82 -9.07 -5.99
N TYR A 60 -27.33 -7.84 -5.78
CA TYR A 60 -28.04 -6.71 -5.18
C TYR A 60 -28.39 -5.60 -6.19
N HIS A 61 -28.39 -5.89 -7.50
CA HIS A 61 -28.88 -4.95 -8.53
C HIS A 61 -30.40 -5.08 -8.80
N HIS A 62 -31.07 -6.05 -8.19
CA HIS A 62 -32.50 -6.20 -8.29
C HIS A 62 -33.14 -5.75 -6.97
N HIS A 63 -33.66 -4.52 -6.93
CA HIS A 63 -34.57 -4.07 -5.88
C HIS A 63 -35.84 -4.92 -5.91
N ASN A 64 -35.77 -6.10 -5.29
CA ASN A 64 -36.92 -6.96 -5.09
C ASN A 64 -37.01 -7.25 -3.59
N PHE A 65 -38.07 -6.74 -2.96
CA PHE A 65 -38.28 -6.76 -1.51
C PHE A 65 -38.20 -8.18 -0.89
N VAL A 66 -38.53 -9.20 -1.69
CA VAL A 66 -38.44 -10.62 -1.31
C VAL A 66 -36.99 -11.09 -1.17
N VAL A 67 -36.10 -10.68 -2.08
CA VAL A 67 -34.67 -11.04 -2.08
C VAL A 67 -33.98 -10.43 -0.85
N ASP A 68 -34.38 -9.24 -0.43
CA ASP A 68 -33.85 -8.60 0.79
C ASP A 68 -34.24 -9.32 2.07
N THR A 69 -35.46 -9.87 2.15
CA THR A 69 -35.94 -10.57 3.35
C THR A 69 -35.21 -11.89 3.58
N GLU A 70 -35.02 -12.72 2.54
CA GLU A 70 -34.26 -13.97 2.65
C GLU A 70 -32.79 -13.71 3.00
N ASN A 71 -32.22 -12.67 2.41
CA ASN A 71 -30.86 -12.22 2.68
C ASN A 71 -30.69 -11.74 4.13
N LEU A 72 -31.64 -10.99 4.67
CA LEU A 72 -31.64 -10.59 6.08
C LEU A 72 -31.77 -11.80 7.01
N LEU A 73 -32.62 -12.78 6.68
CA LEU A 73 -32.73 -14.02 7.45
C LEU A 73 -31.45 -14.87 7.38
N ARG A 74 -30.75 -14.86 6.25
CA ARG A 74 -29.44 -15.51 6.11
C ARG A 74 -28.40 -14.85 7.00
N HIS A 75 -28.36 -13.52 6.99
CA HIS A 75 -27.48 -12.74 7.86
C HIS A 75 -27.74 -13.01 9.35
N LYS A 76 -29.01 -12.93 9.79
CA LYS A 76 -29.40 -13.28 11.17
C LYS A 76 -29.01 -14.70 11.56
N ARG A 77 -29.15 -15.67 10.64
CA ARG A 77 -28.70 -17.06 10.87
C ARG A 77 -27.18 -17.13 11.01
N PHE A 78 -26.42 -16.39 10.21
CA PHE A 78 -24.96 -16.34 10.33
C PHE A 78 -24.53 -15.75 11.68
N VAL A 79 -25.05 -14.58 12.05
CA VAL A 79 -24.76 -13.90 13.31
C VAL A 79 -25.16 -14.77 14.52
N ASN A 80 -26.43 -15.18 14.60
CA ASN A 80 -26.94 -15.87 15.79
C ASN A 80 -26.54 -17.34 15.87
N ASN A 81 -26.59 -18.08 14.75
CA ASN A 81 -26.38 -19.53 14.81
C ASN A 81 -24.93 -19.96 14.60
N ILE A 82 -24.05 -19.07 14.11
CA ILE A 82 -22.64 -19.40 13.88
C ILE A 82 -21.78 -18.57 14.83
N LEU A 83 -21.79 -17.25 14.69
CA LEU A 83 -20.87 -16.38 15.44
C LEU A 83 -21.20 -16.33 16.94
N ALA A 84 -22.45 -16.07 17.32
CA ALA A 84 -22.84 -15.99 18.73
C ALA A 84 -22.71 -17.35 19.43
N LYS A 85 -23.26 -18.42 18.82
CA LYS A 85 -23.14 -19.78 19.36
C LYS A 85 -21.69 -20.21 19.56
N TYR A 86 -20.77 -19.84 18.67
CA TYR A 86 -19.35 -20.16 18.86
C TYR A 86 -18.80 -19.60 20.18
N LEU A 87 -19.01 -18.30 20.41
CA LEU A 87 -18.53 -17.65 21.62
C LEU A 87 -19.18 -18.27 22.87
N GLU A 88 -20.47 -18.63 22.81
CA GLU A 88 -21.15 -19.35 23.89
C GLU A 88 -20.53 -20.72 24.19
N TYR A 89 -20.14 -21.48 23.16
CA TYR A 89 -19.45 -22.77 23.35
C TYR A 89 -18.09 -22.57 24.01
N ARG A 90 -17.31 -21.58 23.56
CA ARG A 90 -15.99 -21.29 24.15
C ARG A 90 -16.07 -20.79 25.59
N GLN A 91 -17.09 -20.00 25.94
CA GLN A 91 -17.30 -19.54 27.31
C GLN A 91 -17.64 -20.69 28.28
N LYS A 92 -18.29 -21.75 27.80
CA LYS A 92 -18.62 -22.93 28.61
C LYS A 92 -17.42 -23.86 28.80
N ASP A 93 -16.56 -23.96 27.79
CA ASP A 93 -15.41 -24.87 27.78
C ASP A 93 -14.16 -24.20 28.38
N ASN A 94 -14.26 -23.86 29.68
CA ASN A 94 -13.29 -23.02 30.42
C ASN A 94 -11.93 -23.70 30.69
N LYS A 95 -11.64 -24.83 30.04
CA LYS A 95 -10.53 -25.73 30.42
C LYS A 95 -9.26 -25.61 29.58
N GLN A 96 -9.31 -24.93 28.42
CA GLN A 96 -8.10 -24.69 27.62
C GLN A 96 -8.24 -23.38 26.82
N LYS A 97 -7.54 -22.31 27.24
CA LYS A 97 -7.35 -21.11 26.41
C LYS A 97 -6.36 -21.47 25.29
N ASP A 98 -6.83 -22.18 24.29
CA ASP A 98 -6.03 -22.47 23.09
C ASP A 98 -5.74 -21.18 22.33
N VAL A 99 -4.52 -21.11 21.78
CA VAL A 99 -4.03 -19.99 20.98
C VAL A 99 -4.82 -19.93 19.67
N LEU A 100 -5.45 -18.79 19.40
CA LEU A 100 -6.03 -18.50 18.10
C LEU A 100 -4.93 -17.82 17.28
N ASP A 101 -4.46 -18.43 16.21
CA ASP A 101 -3.45 -17.82 15.34
C ASP A 101 -4.09 -16.83 14.35
N LYS A 102 -5.26 -17.19 13.79
CA LYS A 102 -5.93 -16.44 12.73
C LYS A 102 -7.44 -16.36 12.90
N LEU A 103 -7.98 -15.15 12.81
CA LEU A 103 -9.42 -14.90 12.76
C LEU A 103 -9.80 -14.16 11.48
N LYS A 104 -10.76 -14.70 10.74
CA LYS A 104 -11.39 -14.05 9.61
C LYS A 104 -12.91 -14.01 9.78
N ILE A 105 -13.49 -12.81 9.71
CA ILE A 105 -14.94 -12.59 9.74
C ILE A 105 -15.31 -11.71 8.56
N ARG A 106 -16.10 -12.26 7.65
CA ARG A 106 -16.68 -11.55 6.51
C ARG A 106 -18.19 -11.55 6.60
N MET A 107 -18.76 -10.36 6.78
CA MET A 107 -20.18 -10.08 6.74
C MET A 107 -20.50 -9.35 5.44
N ALA A 108 -21.52 -9.83 4.74
CA ALA A 108 -22.00 -9.22 3.51
C ALA A 108 -23.02 -8.10 3.77
N ARG A 109 -23.61 -8.07 4.97
CA ARG A 109 -24.74 -7.21 5.35
C ARG A 109 -24.67 -6.78 6.81
N PHE A 110 -23.49 -6.32 7.24
CA PHE A 110 -23.29 -5.80 8.58
C PHE A 110 -24.37 -4.78 8.97
N HIS A 111 -24.93 -4.96 10.17
CA HIS A 111 -25.90 -4.07 10.79
C HIS A 111 -25.37 -3.54 12.12
N THR A 112 -25.85 -2.38 12.56
CA THR A 112 -25.42 -1.76 13.83
C THR A 112 -25.71 -2.63 15.05
N ASP A 113 -26.71 -3.50 14.97
CA ASP A 113 -27.03 -4.47 16.04
C ASP A 113 -25.91 -5.50 16.24
N ASP A 114 -25.08 -5.75 15.23
CA ASP A 114 -23.98 -6.72 15.28
C ASP A 114 -22.73 -6.17 15.99
N VAL A 115 -22.64 -4.85 16.20
CA VAL A 115 -21.47 -4.17 16.79
C VAL A 115 -21.03 -4.84 18.09
N THR A 116 -22.00 -5.15 18.96
CA THR A 116 -21.72 -5.77 20.26
C THR A 116 -21.12 -7.17 20.13
N LEU A 117 -21.55 -7.95 19.14
CA LEU A 117 -21.02 -9.27 18.86
C LEU A 117 -19.62 -9.18 18.25
N ILE A 118 -19.39 -8.26 17.31
CA ILE A 118 -18.07 -8.02 16.73
C ILE A 118 -17.06 -7.61 17.80
N ASN A 119 -17.43 -6.71 18.72
CA ASN A 119 -16.56 -6.32 19.83
C ASN A 119 -16.15 -7.54 20.68
N LYS A 120 -17.11 -8.41 21.03
CA LYS A 120 -16.80 -9.66 21.77
C LYS A 120 -15.84 -10.57 21.01
N TRP A 121 -15.96 -10.64 19.69
CA TRP A 121 -15.04 -11.41 18.85
C TRP A 121 -13.63 -10.84 18.82
N LEU A 122 -13.51 -9.52 18.71
CA LEU A 122 -12.23 -8.83 18.76
C LEU A 122 -11.57 -9.04 20.13
N ASP A 123 -12.30 -8.80 21.23
CA ASP A 123 -11.82 -9.01 22.60
C ASP A 123 -11.33 -10.45 22.80
N PHE A 124 -12.14 -11.44 22.39
CA PHE A 124 -11.77 -12.86 22.44
C PHE A 124 -10.49 -13.16 21.63
N SER A 125 -10.36 -12.59 20.44
CA SER A 125 -9.19 -12.80 19.58
C SER A 125 -7.91 -12.22 20.19
N PHE A 126 -7.99 -11.06 20.82
CA PHE A 126 -6.83 -10.44 21.47
C PHE A 126 -6.45 -11.15 22.76
N GLU A 127 -7.43 -11.58 23.56
CA GLU A 127 -7.19 -12.42 24.74
C GLU A 127 -6.52 -13.76 24.41
N THR A 128 -6.70 -14.25 23.19
CA THR A 128 -6.10 -15.49 22.69
C THR A 128 -4.81 -15.25 21.88
N SER A 129 -4.30 -14.01 21.89
CA SER A 129 -3.05 -13.59 21.24
C SER A 129 -3.03 -13.84 19.72
N VAL A 130 -4.12 -13.49 19.04
CA VAL A 130 -4.23 -13.57 17.57
C VAL A 130 -3.08 -12.87 16.85
N LYS A 131 -2.60 -13.50 15.78
CA LYS A 131 -1.51 -12.99 14.94
C LYS A 131 -2.03 -12.40 13.63
N GLU A 132 -3.05 -13.01 13.05
CA GLU A 132 -3.68 -12.55 11.81
C GLU A 132 -5.17 -12.25 12.01
N LEU A 133 -5.57 -11.02 11.71
CA LEU A 133 -6.97 -10.58 11.80
C LEU A 133 -7.44 -10.08 10.43
N ASP A 134 -8.56 -10.61 9.95
CA ASP A 134 -9.19 -10.24 8.68
C ASP A 134 -10.69 -9.96 8.91
N ILE A 135 -11.08 -8.69 8.86
CA ILE A 135 -12.45 -8.26 9.17
C ILE A 135 -13.00 -7.49 7.96
N SER A 136 -14.09 -7.98 7.39
CA SER A 136 -14.81 -7.36 6.28
C SER A 136 -16.28 -7.17 6.67
N LEU A 137 -16.71 -5.93 6.88
CA LEU A 137 -18.03 -5.60 7.46
C LEU A 137 -18.86 -4.75 6.50
N ARG A 138 -19.21 -5.33 5.35
CA ARG A 138 -19.94 -4.61 4.31
C ARG A 138 -21.35 -4.25 4.77
N ILE A 139 -21.67 -2.96 4.77
CA ILE A 139 -23.03 -2.47 5.06
C ILE A 139 -24.02 -2.83 3.93
N SER A 140 -25.30 -2.97 4.28
CA SER A 140 -26.37 -3.13 3.30
C SER A 140 -26.53 -1.90 2.41
N LYS A 141 -26.84 -2.10 1.11
CA LYS A 141 -27.12 -1.00 0.16
C LYS A 141 -28.33 -0.16 0.55
N LEU A 142 -29.24 -0.68 1.37
CA LEU A 142 -30.39 0.07 1.90
C LEU A 142 -29.96 1.35 2.64
N HIS A 143 -28.72 1.38 3.15
CA HIS A 143 -28.17 2.52 3.88
C HIS A 143 -27.30 3.45 3.01
N TRP A 144 -27.18 3.21 1.71
CA TRP A 144 -26.31 4.01 0.81
C TRP A 144 -26.97 5.31 0.32
N ASN A 145 -28.31 5.41 0.38
CA ASN A 145 -29.07 6.57 -0.15
C ASN A 145 -29.30 7.67 0.90
N ILE A 146 -28.42 7.82 1.89
CA ILE A 146 -28.61 8.76 3.00
C ILE A 146 -27.67 9.96 2.81
N GLU A 147 -28.22 11.17 2.95
CA GLU A 147 -27.55 12.46 2.64
C GLU A 147 -26.21 12.68 3.38
N ASP A 148 -26.00 12.06 4.54
CA ASP A 148 -24.76 12.13 5.33
C ASP A 148 -23.72 11.03 4.96
N GLY A 149 -23.84 10.46 3.75
CA GLY A 149 -22.93 9.42 3.24
C GLY A 149 -22.97 8.08 3.99
N GLY A 150 -23.90 7.91 4.94
CA GLY A 150 -24.10 6.67 5.69
C GLY A 150 -22.98 6.31 6.68
N LEU A 151 -22.14 7.27 7.10
CA LEU A 151 -20.97 7.02 7.96
C LEU A 151 -21.30 6.35 9.30
N TRP A 152 -22.52 6.52 9.81
CA TRP A 152 -23.03 5.98 11.05
C TRP A 152 -23.37 4.48 10.98
N PHE A 153 -23.48 3.92 9.78
CA PHE A 153 -23.70 2.47 9.58
C PHE A 153 -22.41 1.67 9.51
N TYR A 154 -21.26 2.32 9.34
CA TYR A 154 -19.98 1.63 9.33
C TYR A 154 -19.61 1.16 10.73
N TYR A 155 -19.05 -0.04 10.83
CA TYR A 155 -18.38 -0.45 12.05
C TYR A 155 -17.19 0.48 12.29
N CYS A 156 -17.18 1.08 13.49
CA CYS A 156 -16.24 2.11 13.85
C CYS A 156 -15.10 1.54 14.68
N ILE A 157 -13.88 1.65 14.15
CA ILE A 157 -12.64 1.28 14.83
C ILE A 157 -12.06 2.52 15.52
N SER A 158 -11.66 2.36 16.77
CA SER A 158 -11.00 3.39 17.58
C SER A 158 -9.72 2.85 18.21
N ARG A 159 -8.90 3.72 18.82
CA ARG A 159 -7.71 3.28 19.56
C ARG A 159 -8.02 2.20 20.61
N ARG A 160 -9.18 2.28 21.28
CA ARG A 160 -9.62 1.27 22.27
C ARG A 160 -9.87 -0.10 21.66
N THR A 161 -10.29 -0.16 20.40
CA THR A 161 -10.58 -1.41 19.68
C THR A 161 -9.37 -2.33 19.63
N PHE A 162 -8.15 -1.78 19.51
CA PHE A 162 -6.92 -2.58 19.40
C PHE A 162 -6.02 -2.53 20.65
N PHE A 163 -6.55 -2.07 21.79
CA PHE A 163 -5.74 -1.85 23.00
C PHE A 163 -4.94 -3.10 23.42
N ASN A 164 -5.56 -4.28 23.29
CA ASN A 164 -4.97 -5.58 23.66
C ASN A 164 -4.30 -6.33 22.49
N ALA A 165 -4.24 -5.75 21.28
CA ALA A 165 -3.79 -6.44 20.06
C ALA A 165 -2.25 -6.52 19.92
N LYS A 166 -1.54 -6.95 20.97
CA LYS A 166 -0.06 -6.87 21.04
C LYS A 166 0.68 -7.91 20.21
N SER A 167 0.04 -9.04 19.94
CA SER A 167 0.58 -10.16 19.14
C SER A 167 0.31 -10.05 17.64
N LEU A 168 -0.50 -9.06 17.22
CA LEU A 168 -0.97 -8.98 15.84
C LEU A 168 0.18 -8.64 14.89
N THR A 169 0.41 -9.48 13.88
CA THR A 169 1.44 -9.30 12.86
C THR A 169 0.85 -8.96 11.49
N ALA A 170 -0.40 -9.36 11.21
CA ALA A 170 -1.13 -8.98 10.01
C ALA A 170 -2.56 -8.53 10.31
N LEU A 171 -2.96 -7.40 9.73
CA LEU A 171 -4.28 -6.79 9.86
C LEU A 171 -4.86 -6.52 8.48
N ASN A 172 -5.98 -7.15 8.14
CA ASN A 172 -6.77 -6.85 6.95
C ASN A 172 -8.13 -6.31 7.38
N LEU A 173 -8.47 -5.11 6.93
CA LEU A 173 -9.75 -4.48 7.21
C LEU A 173 -10.43 -4.08 5.91
N GLU A 174 -11.71 -4.42 5.79
CA GLU A 174 -12.53 -4.06 4.64
C GLU A 174 -13.90 -3.50 5.07
N HIS A 175 -14.36 -2.44 4.41
CA HIS A 175 -15.66 -1.81 4.66
C HIS A 175 -15.88 -1.34 6.11
N VAL A 176 -14.89 -0.67 6.69
CA VAL A 176 -14.96 -0.11 8.06
C VAL A 176 -14.62 1.38 8.08
N ARG A 177 -14.97 2.05 9.18
CA ARG A 177 -14.55 3.43 9.45
C ARG A 177 -13.50 3.44 10.57
N ILE A 178 -12.42 4.20 10.40
CA ILE A 178 -11.39 4.38 11.43
C ILE A 178 -11.44 5.82 11.95
N LYS A 179 -11.71 5.96 13.26
CA LYS A 179 -11.69 7.24 13.94
C LYS A 179 -10.28 7.72 14.19
N SER A 180 -10.11 9.03 14.20
CA SER A 180 -8.87 9.66 14.61
C SER A 180 -8.49 9.24 16.03
N PHE A 181 -7.22 8.95 16.24
CA PHE A 181 -6.69 8.65 17.56
C PHE A 181 -6.33 9.99 18.19
N ASP A 182 -7.32 10.64 18.80
CA ASP A 182 -7.14 11.94 19.41
C ASP A 182 -6.05 11.87 20.48
N HIS A 183 -4.95 12.59 20.27
CA HIS A 183 -3.86 12.71 21.23
C HIS A 183 -4.23 13.81 22.22
N THR A 184 -5.25 13.58 23.05
CA THR A 184 -5.32 14.32 24.31
C THR A 184 -4.09 13.93 25.10
N MET A 185 -3.12 14.85 25.10
CA MET A 185 -1.86 14.85 25.85
C MET A 185 -1.88 13.90 27.06
N HIS A 186 -0.91 12.97 27.10
CA HIS A 186 -0.34 12.25 28.26
C HIS A 186 -0.12 10.73 28.12
N ASP A 187 -0.51 10.06 27.03
CA ASP A 187 -0.36 8.60 26.91
C ASP A 187 0.50 8.16 25.71
N THR A 188 1.75 8.64 25.70
CA THR A 188 2.71 8.48 24.58
C THR A 188 3.64 7.27 24.68
N SER A 189 3.47 6.36 25.65
CA SER A 189 4.53 5.38 25.94
C SER A 189 4.31 3.98 25.36
N LEU A 190 3.13 3.65 24.81
CA LEU A 190 2.87 2.30 24.28
C LEU A 190 2.24 2.37 22.89
N SER A 191 2.97 1.87 21.90
CA SER A 191 2.43 1.62 20.56
C SER A 191 1.23 0.68 20.64
N LEU A 192 0.16 1.01 19.91
CA LEU A 192 -1.06 0.20 19.89
C LEU A 192 -0.80 -1.20 19.34
N LEU A 193 -0.08 -1.27 18.22
CA LEU A 193 0.14 -2.45 17.39
C LEU A 193 1.64 -2.69 17.20
N PRO A 194 2.40 -3.03 18.27
CA PRO A 194 3.86 -3.03 18.27
C PRO A 194 4.47 -4.09 17.34
N SER A 195 3.76 -5.20 17.11
CA SER A 195 4.24 -6.35 16.33
C SER A 195 3.71 -6.36 14.89
N LEU A 196 2.90 -5.37 14.50
CA LEU A 196 2.22 -5.39 13.21
C LEU A 196 3.19 -5.11 12.08
N LYS A 197 3.27 -6.05 11.13
CA LYS A 197 4.18 -5.99 9.96
C LYS A 197 3.43 -5.72 8.67
N THR A 198 2.21 -6.21 8.54
CA THR A 198 1.41 -6.08 7.32
C THR A 198 0.04 -5.52 7.62
N MET A 199 -0.32 -4.44 6.93
CA MET A 199 -1.64 -3.83 7.03
C MET A 199 -2.25 -3.69 5.64
N ARG A 200 -3.45 -4.24 5.44
CA ARG A 200 -4.22 -4.08 4.21
C ARG A 200 -5.58 -3.48 4.53
N LEU A 201 -5.85 -2.32 3.96
CA LEU A 201 -7.06 -1.56 4.20
C LEU A 201 -7.77 -1.40 2.86
N LYS A 202 -9.00 -1.90 2.76
CA LYS A 202 -9.80 -1.85 1.54
C LYS A 202 -11.17 -1.22 1.79
N SER A 203 -11.57 -0.24 0.99
CA SER A 203 -12.85 0.45 1.19
C SER A 203 -13.00 0.96 2.63
N VAL A 204 -11.91 1.49 3.19
CA VAL A 204 -11.87 2.06 4.53
C VAL A 204 -12.07 3.57 4.45
N VAL A 205 -12.94 4.08 5.33
CA VAL A 205 -13.15 5.51 5.50
C VAL A 205 -12.36 5.97 6.72
N PHE A 206 -11.51 6.98 6.54
CA PHE A 206 -10.73 7.57 7.62
C PHE A 206 -11.35 8.89 8.06
N ASP A 207 -11.45 9.09 9.37
CA ASP A 207 -11.61 10.44 9.93
C ASP A 207 -10.31 11.23 9.74
N ASN A 208 -10.37 12.56 9.91
CA ASN A 208 -9.21 13.43 9.78
C ASN A 208 -8.01 12.93 10.61
N HIS A 209 -6.84 12.78 9.96
CA HIS A 209 -5.60 12.30 10.58
C HIS A 209 -5.62 10.86 11.11
N ALA A 210 -6.68 10.09 10.87
CA ALA A 210 -6.78 8.74 11.40
C ALA A 210 -5.76 7.78 10.77
N LEU A 211 -5.46 7.91 9.47
CA LEU A 211 -4.48 7.05 8.80
C LEU A 211 -3.07 7.38 9.28
N PHE A 212 -2.74 8.67 9.36
CA PHE A 212 -1.47 9.14 9.90
C PHE A 212 -1.23 8.62 11.33
N SER A 213 -2.20 8.82 12.23
CA SER A 213 -2.10 8.36 13.62
C SER A 213 -2.03 6.84 13.74
N LEU A 214 -2.78 6.11 12.90
CA LEU A 214 -2.73 4.64 12.88
C LEU A 214 -1.34 4.11 12.49
N ILE A 215 -0.72 4.68 11.46
CA ILE A 215 0.63 4.27 11.02
C ILE A 215 1.67 4.52 12.12
N ARG A 216 1.59 5.66 12.81
CA ARG A 216 2.49 6.00 13.93
C ARG A 216 2.40 5.03 15.10
N GLU A 217 1.23 4.42 15.30
CA GLU A 217 0.99 3.42 16.35
C GLU A 217 1.48 2.00 15.98
N CYS A 218 2.08 1.83 14.80
CA CYS A 218 2.59 0.58 14.25
C CYS A 218 4.11 0.64 13.96
N PRO A 219 4.98 0.60 14.98
CA PRO A 219 6.43 0.82 14.81
C PRO A 219 7.13 -0.22 13.90
N SER A 220 6.59 -1.43 13.80
CA SER A 220 7.18 -2.55 13.05
C SER A 220 6.57 -2.74 11.64
N ILE A 221 5.81 -1.78 11.12
CA ILE A 221 5.08 -1.95 9.86
C ILE A 221 6.02 -2.03 8.66
N GLU A 222 6.01 -3.14 7.93
CA GLU A 222 6.86 -3.38 6.76
C GLU A 222 6.09 -3.23 5.45
N SER A 223 4.78 -3.51 5.43
CA SER A 223 3.93 -3.47 4.23
C SER A 223 2.57 -2.83 4.52
N LEU A 224 2.23 -1.79 3.75
CA LEU A 224 0.95 -1.10 3.78
C LEU A 224 0.30 -1.16 2.39
N SER A 225 -0.94 -1.63 2.33
CA SER A 225 -1.75 -1.66 1.10
C SER A 225 -3.07 -0.94 1.36
N LEU A 226 -3.35 0.08 0.56
CA LEU A 226 -4.58 0.88 0.58
C LEU A 226 -5.31 0.66 -0.74
N ALA A 227 -6.56 0.21 -0.69
CA ALA A 227 -7.37 -0.03 -1.89
C ALA A 227 -8.77 0.58 -1.75
N SER A 228 -9.19 1.46 -2.66
CA SER A 228 -10.53 2.07 -2.62
C SER A 228 -10.83 2.80 -1.30
N CYS A 229 -9.80 3.35 -0.64
CA CYS A 229 -9.94 4.12 0.59
C CYS A 229 -10.08 5.62 0.31
N SER A 230 -10.57 6.37 1.29
CA SER A 230 -10.64 7.85 1.22
C SER A 230 -9.77 8.46 2.30
N PHE A 231 -8.72 9.20 1.92
CA PHE A 231 -7.79 9.84 2.87
C PHE A 231 -7.10 11.07 2.27
N GLU A 232 -6.64 11.96 3.15
CA GLU A 232 -5.85 13.16 2.80
C GLU A 232 -4.52 13.25 3.57
N ASP A 233 -4.21 12.23 4.37
CA ASP A 233 -3.05 12.19 5.24
C ASP A 233 -1.74 11.94 4.48
N SER A 234 -0.65 12.55 4.95
CA SER A 234 0.71 12.16 4.57
C SER A 234 1.09 10.84 5.24
N LEU A 235 1.85 10.02 4.51
CA LEU A 235 2.27 8.70 4.95
C LEU A 235 3.74 8.76 5.39
N SER A 236 4.00 8.54 6.68
CA SER A 236 5.36 8.56 7.22
C SER A 236 5.61 7.36 8.11
N SER A 237 6.56 6.53 7.72
CA SER A 237 7.04 5.40 8.51
C SER A 237 8.43 4.98 8.05
N SER A 238 9.40 5.00 8.97
CA SER A 238 10.76 4.57 8.70
C SER A 238 10.91 3.05 8.61
N SER A 239 9.97 2.26 9.12
CA SER A 239 10.00 0.78 9.03
C SER A 239 9.38 0.24 7.74
N LEU A 240 8.63 1.07 7.01
CA LEU A 240 7.89 0.67 5.82
C LEU A 240 8.83 0.33 4.66
N LYS A 241 8.67 -0.87 4.09
CA LYS A 241 9.43 -1.38 2.94
C LYS A 241 8.60 -1.41 1.66
N SER A 242 7.28 -1.57 1.77
CA SER A 242 6.39 -1.65 0.63
C SER A 242 5.12 -0.84 0.87
N LEU A 243 4.80 0.05 -0.08
CA LEU A 243 3.57 0.83 -0.10
C LEU A 243 2.82 0.60 -1.41
N GLU A 244 1.55 0.25 -1.29
CA GLU A 244 0.64 0.07 -2.41
C GLU A 244 -0.62 0.92 -2.21
N VAL A 245 -0.95 1.77 -3.20
CA VAL A 245 -2.17 2.60 -3.21
C VAL A 245 -2.94 2.33 -4.50
N LYS A 246 -4.16 1.81 -4.39
CA LYS A 246 -4.98 1.40 -5.55
C LYS A 246 -6.36 2.02 -5.49
N ASP A 247 -6.70 2.80 -6.52
CA ASP A 247 -8.02 3.39 -6.74
C ASP A 247 -8.59 4.06 -5.48
N CYS A 248 -7.75 4.79 -4.73
CA CYS A 248 -8.17 5.54 -3.54
C CYS A 248 -8.69 6.93 -3.93
N MET A 249 -9.69 7.41 -3.21
CA MET A 249 -10.14 8.80 -3.27
C MET A 249 -9.18 9.66 -2.45
N ALA A 250 -8.05 10.03 -3.06
CA ALA A 250 -7.03 10.89 -2.48
C ALA A 250 -6.50 11.82 -3.59
N PRO A 251 -6.68 13.16 -3.49
CA PRO A 251 -6.23 14.09 -4.53
C PRO A 251 -4.70 14.16 -4.62
N LYS A 252 -4.01 13.88 -3.50
CA LYS A 252 -2.55 13.82 -3.39
C LYS A 252 -2.15 12.56 -2.61
N VAL A 253 -1.10 11.89 -3.06
CA VAL A 253 -0.40 10.86 -2.27
C VAL A 253 0.97 11.42 -1.90
N GLU A 254 1.17 11.65 -0.61
CA GLU A 254 2.42 12.17 -0.06
C GLU A 254 3.03 11.14 0.88
N VAL A 255 4.28 10.79 0.62
CA VAL A 255 5.07 9.92 1.47
C VAL A 255 6.31 10.69 1.86
N ASP A 256 6.60 10.77 3.15
CA ASP A 256 7.83 11.40 3.65
C ASP A 256 8.44 10.56 4.78
N GLU A 257 9.75 10.70 4.98
CA GLU A 257 10.52 9.99 6.01
C GLU A 257 10.45 8.45 5.93
N ALA A 258 10.10 7.92 4.76
CA ALA A 258 10.05 6.48 4.48
C ALA A 258 11.39 5.97 3.95
N VAL A 259 12.45 6.14 4.75
CA VAL A 259 13.84 5.87 4.34
C VAL A 259 14.11 4.43 3.89
N ASN A 260 13.36 3.46 4.43
CA ASN A 260 13.48 2.04 4.12
C ASN A 260 12.51 1.56 3.04
N LEU A 261 11.76 2.46 2.40
CA LEU A 261 10.81 2.11 1.35
C LEU A 261 11.54 1.57 0.13
N GLU A 262 11.30 0.31 -0.23
CA GLU A 262 11.92 -0.37 -1.37
C GLU A 262 10.97 -0.46 -2.57
N CYS A 263 9.66 -0.60 -2.32
CA CYS A 263 8.64 -0.76 -3.35
C CYS A 263 7.50 0.25 -3.18
N PHE A 264 7.23 1.02 -4.23
CA PHE A 264 6.13 1.98 -4.29
C PHE A 264 5.26 1.71 -5.51
N THR A 265 4.00 1.37 -5.27
CA THR A 265 3.01 1.10 -6.32
C THR A 265 1.79 1.99 -6.17
N VAL A 266 1.46 2.74 -7.22
CA VAL A 266 0.22 3.53 -7.31
C VAL A 266 -0.53 3.18 -8.58
N VAL A 267 -1.80 2.79 -8.43
CA VAL A 267 -2.71 2.60 -9.55
C VAL A 267 -3.95 3.44 -9.29
N SER A 268 -4.25 4.41 -10.15
CA SER A 268 -5.49 5.20 -10.06
C SER A 268 -6.16 5.27 -11.42
N SER A 269 -7.25 4.51 -11.53
CA SER A 269 -8.12 4.46 -12.71
C SER A 269 -9.50 5.04 -12.43
N GLN A 270 -10.00 4.88 -11.20
CA GLN A 270 -11.37 5.25 -10.83
C GLN A 270 -11.49 6.67 -10.29
N PHE A 271 -10.46 7.16 -9.58
CA PHE A 271 -10.50 8.45 -8.88
C PHE A 271 -9.39 9.40 -9.37
N PRO A 272 -9.65 10.72 -9.40
CA PRO A 272 -8.68 11.69 -9.88
C PRO A 272 -7.58 11.96 -8.84
N LEU A 273 -6.50 11.18 -8.91
CA LEU A 273 -5.24 11.49 -8.23
C LEU A 273 -4.48 12.54 -9.04
N GLN A 274 -4.21 13.71 -8.47
CA GLN A 274 -3.57 14.84 -9.16
C GLN A 274 -2.07 14.93 -8.90
N GLN A 275 -1.62 14.55 -7.71
CA GLN A 275 -0.22 14.70 -7.31
C GLN A 275 0.32 13.49 -6.54
N ILE A 276 1.57 13.12 -6.84
CA ILE A 276 2.37 12.18 -6.05
C ILE A 276 3.64 12.90 -5.60
N SER A 277 4.00 12.76 -4.32
CA SER A 277 5.24 13.26 -3.76
C SER A 277 5.89 12.19 -2.90
N LEU A 278 7.13 11.82 -3.23
CA LEU A 278 7.99 10.97 -2.40
C LEU A 278 9.15 11.81 -1.85
N GLY A 279 9.14 12.02 -0.54
CA GLY A 279 10.19 12.62 0.26
C GLY A 279 11.08 11.55 0.90
N LYS A 280 12.40 11.78 0.92
CA LYS A 280 13.38 11.03 1.74
C LYS A 280 13.23 9.49 1.66
N SER A 281 13.04 8.95 0.45
CA SER A 281 12.80 7.51 0.21
C SER A 281 14.06 6.79 -0.30
N ASN A 282 15.14 6.87 0.49
CA ASN A 282 16.51 6.56 0.07
C ASN A 282 16.71 5.16 -0.50
N ASN A 283 16.00 4.16 0.00
CA ASN A 283 16.15 2.75 -0.38
C ASN A 283 15.24 2.29 -1.52
N LEU A 284 14.58 3.22 -2.22
CA LEU A 284 13.60 2.90 -3.26
C LEU A 284 14.24 2.15 -4.43
N ARG A 285 13.66 1.01 -4.80
CA ARG A 285 14.15 0.12 -5.87
C ARG A 285 13.12 -0.11 -6.97
N TYR A 286 11.84 -0.12 -6.61
CA TYR A 286 10.77 -0.42 -7.55
C TYR A 286 9.69 0.65 -7.47
N ILE A 287 9.43 1.30 -8.60
CA ILE A 287 8.36 2.28 -8.76
C ILE A 287 7.42 1.79 -9.86
N HIS A 288 6.14 1.64 -9.54
CA HIS A 288 5.11 1.34 -10.52
C HIS A 288 3.96 2.33 -10.36
N ILE A 289 3.83 3.27 -11.29
CA ILE A 289 2.78 4.29 -11.27
C ILE A 289 1.94 4.15 -12.53
N ARG A 290 0.63 3.94 -12.36
CA ARG A 290 -0.35 4.03 -13.45
C ARG A 290 -1.50 4.91 -13.01
N ALA A 291 -1.57 6.13 -13.52
CA ALA A 291 -2.60 7.08 -13.11
C ALA A 291 -3.00 8.01 -14.27
N GLN A 292 -4.27 7.95 -14.66
CA GLN A 292 -4.74 8.68 -15.85
C GLN A 292 -4.87 10.19 -15.62
N HIS A 293 -5.21 10.63 -14.42
CA HIS A 293 -5.45 12.03 -14.08
C HIS A 293 -4.27 12.74 -13.40
N LEU A 294 -3.15 12.04 -13.23
CA LEU A 294 -2.00 12.54 -12.50
C LEU A 294 -1.32 13.67 -13.29
N GLN A 295 -1.14 14.81 -12.63
CA GLN A 295 -0.56 16.01 -13.24
C GLN A 295 0.85 16.29 -12.74
N ARG A 296 1.19 15.90 -11.51
CA ARG A 296 2.47 16.23 -10.88
C ARG A 296 3.08 15.01 -10.19
N ILE A 297 4.34 14.75 -10.48
CA ILE A 297 5.16 13.77 -9.77
C ILE A 297 6.38 14.51 -9.22
N SER A 298 6.66 14.30 -7.93
CA SER A 298 7.93 14.65 -7.31
C SER A 298 8.53 13.40 -6.67
N LEU A 299 9.72 13.00 -7.13
CA LEU A 299 10.49 11.88 -6.60
C LEU A 299 11.79 12.42 -6.03
N SER A 300 11.94 12.40 -4.70
CA SER A 300 13.13 12.89 -4.04
C SER A 300 13.74 11.84 -3.10
N GLY A 301 15.06 11.84 -3.03
CA GLY A 301 15.81 10.89 -2.21
C GLY A 301 15.83 9.49 -2.82
N CYS A 302 15.98 9.34 -4.14
CA CYS A 302 16.18 8.03 -4.75
C CYS A 302 17.69 7.70 -4.78
N HIS A 303 18.22 7.01 -3.76
CA HIS A 303 19.67 6.78 -3.60
C HIS A 303 20.16 5.38 -3.98
N GLN A 304 19.28 4.55 -4.52
CA GLN A 304 19.59 3.20 -4.97
C GLN A 304 19.33 3.08 -6.47
N THR A 305 19.71 1.94 -7.04
CA THR A 305 19.28 1.57 -8.39
C THR A 305 17.77 1.39 -8.44
N VAL A 306 17.09 2.27 -9.19
CA VAL A 306 15.63 2.28 -9.33
C VAL A 306 15.21 1.64 -10.65
N LYS A 307 14.24 0.72 -10.58
CA LYS A 307 13.43 0.30 -11.73
C LYS A 307 12.06 0.97 -11.64
N ALA A 308 11.81 1.92 -12.54
CA ALA A 308 10.57 2.68 -12.57
C ALA A 308 9.76 2.42 -13.84
N THR A 309 8.46 2.23 -13.68
CA THR A 309 7.49 2.19 -14.78
C THR A 309 6.36 3.16 -14.46
N ILE A 310 6.26 4.22 -15.26
CA ILE A 310 5.33 5.34 -15.06
C ILE A 310 4.47 5.47 -16.31
N ASP A 311 3.18 5.21 -16.19
CA ASP A 311 2.18 5.27 -17.26
C ASP A 311 1.10 6.30 -16.87
N THR A 312 1.34 7.56 -17.27
CA THR A 312 0.60 8.74 -16.79
C THR A 312 0.40 9.74 -17.94
N PRO A 313 -0.61 9.53 -18.80
CA PRO A 313 -0.75 10.28 -20.05
C PRO A 313 -0.99 11.78 -19.88
N ASN A 314 -1.55 12.22 -18.75
CA ASN A 314 -1.86 13.62 -18.47
C ASN A 314 -0.85 14.29 -17.52
N LEU A 315 0.33 13.69 -17.32
CA LEU A 315 1.39 14.27 -16.51
C LEU A 315 1.84 15.60 -17.12
N VAL A 316 1.88 16.65 -16.32
CA VAL A 316 2.25 18.02 -16.72
C VAL A 316 3.64 18.38 -16.24
N SER A 317 3.97 17.99 -15.01
CA SER A 317 5.23 18.32 -14.35
C SER A 317 5.83 17.08 -13.70
N PHE A 318 7.13 16.90 -13.91
CA PHE A 318 7.92 15.83 -13.32
C PHE A 318 9.15 16.40 -12.64
N TYR A 319 9.33 16.09 -11.37
CA TYR A 319 10.51 16.41 -10.60
C TYR A 319 11.20 15.13 -10.13
N PHE A 320 12.52 15.07 -10.31
CA PHE A 320 13.36 14.00 -9.83
C PHE A 320 14.62 14.54 -9.16
N ASN A 321 14.94 13.96 -8.01
CA ASN A 321 16.16 14.23 -7.26
C ASN A 321 16.71 12.89 -6.72
N GLY A 322 17.80 12.41 -7.31
CA GLY A 322 18.38 11.12 -6.97
C GLY A 322 19.51 10.69 -7.90
N TYR A 323 19.90 9.42 -7.77
CA TYR A 323 20.94 8.77 -8.56
C TYR A 323 20.33 8.06 -9.77
N VAL A 324 20.92 8.27 -10.93
CA VAL A 324 20.50 7.64 -12.20
C VAL A 324 21.39 6.46 -12.56
N SER A 325 22.61 6.38 -12.00
CA SER A 325 23.54 5.29 -12.31
C SER A 325 22.89 3.92 -12.06
N TYR A 326 22.89 3.10 -13.11
CA TYR A 326 22.31 1.75 -13.17
C TYR A 326 20.77 1.67 -13.06
N SER A 327 20.07 2.80 -12.92
CA SER A 327 18.61 2.85 -12.87
C SER A 327 17.98 2.64 -14.25
N ASN A 328 16.76 2.10 -14.28
CA ASN A 328 15.99 1.89 -15.50
C ASN A 328 14.61 2.53 -15.33
N PHE A 329 14.39 3.63 -16.04
CA PHE A 329 13.12 4.33 -16.06
C PHE A 329 12.41 4.08 -17.38
N HIS A 330 11.10 3.84 -17.28
CA HIS A 330 10.20 3.85 -18.41
C HIS A 330 9.04 4.80 -18.12
N VAL A 331 9.00 5.95 -18.78
CA VAL A 331 8.07 7.05 -18.53
C VAL A 331 7.22 7.31 -19.77
N LYS A 332 5.97 6.84 -19.73
CA LYS A 332 4.95 7.12 -20.74
C LYS A 332 4.11 8.32 -20.32
N ALA A 333 4.59 9.51 -20.68
CA ALA A 333 3.97 10.80 -20.35
C ALA A 333 3.89 11.76 -21.56
N PRO A 334 3.09 11.47 -22.60
CA PRO A 334 3.04 12.24 -23.85
C PRO A 334 2.67 13.73 -23.71
N ASN A 335 2.04 14.15 -22.62
CA ASN A 335 1.66 15.55 -22.38
C ASN A 335 2.58 16.29 -21.40
N LEU A 336 3.74 15.72 -21.08
CA LEU A 336 4.71 16.32 -20.17
C LEU A 336 5.14 17.69 -20.69
N LYS A 337 5.03 18.72 -19.85
CA LYS A 337 5.43 20.09 -20.22
C LYS A 337 6.79 20.44 -19.66
N VAL A 338 6.97 20.21 -18.36
CA VAL A 338 8.16 20.62 -17.61
C VAL A 338 8.75 19.42 -16.88
N ALA A 339 10.04 19.20 -17.06
CA ALA A 339 10.82 18.24 -16.30
C ALA A 339 11.94 18.95 -15.55
N SER A 340 12.14 18.63 -14.27
CA SER A 340 13.25 19.12 -13.47
C SER A 340 13.98 17.93 -12.87
N ILE A 341 15.24 17.78 -13.20
CA ILE A 341 16.05 16.61 -12.88
C ILE A 341 17.29 17.10 -12.14
N ARG A 342 17.46 16.67 -10.89
CA ARG A 342 18.68 16.84 -10.11
C ARG A 342 19.38 15.49 -9.98
N LEU A 343 20.59 15.41 -10.52
CA LEU A 343 21.45 14.24 -10.45
C LEU A 343 22.36 14.36 -9.22
N LEU A 344 22.32 13.35 -8.36
CA LEU A 344 23.17 13.25 -7.16
C LEU A 344 24.38 12.32 -7.38
N ASP A 345 24.55 11.79 -8.59
CA ASP A 345 25.65 10.90 -8.93
C ASP A 345 27.01 11.64 -8.80
N HIS A 346 27.95 11.04 -8.07
CA HIS A 346 29.36 11.46 -8.02
C HIS A 346 30.15 10.56 -8.96
N TRP A 347 30.68 11.11 -10.04
CA TRP A 347 31.26 10.31 -11.13
C TRP A 347 32.78 10.17 -11.05
N ASP A 348 33.44 10.95 -10.19
CA ASP A 348 34.90 10.94 -10.01
C ASP A 348 35.46 9.61 -9.47
N GLU A 349 34.73 8.85 -8.63
CA GLU A 349 35.21 7.54 -8.13
C GLU A 349 35.20 6.46 -9.24
N GLU A 350 34.22 6.49 -10.15
CA GLU A 350 34.12 5.52 -11.26
C GLU A 350 35.17 5.76 -12.36
N LEU A 351 35.53 7.03 -12.60
CA LEU A 351 36.54 7.43 -13.59
C LEU A 351 37.98 6.99 -13.23
N SER A 352 38.23 6.65 -11.95
CA SER A 352 39.54 6.19 -11.47
C SER A 352 39.85 4.71 -11.79
N THR A 353 38.86 3.92 -12.19
CA THR A 353 39.07 2.51 -12.59
C THR A 353 39.15 2.39 -14.11
N ILE A 354 40.36 2.08 -14.59
CA ILE A 354 40.80 2.07 -16.00
C ILE A 354 39.90 1.24 -16.95
N ASP A 355 39.06 0.34 -16.43
CA ASP A 355 38.20 -0.55 -17.23
C ASP A 355 36.71 -0.14 -17.33
N ARG A 356 36.26 0.97 -16.71
CA ARG A 356 34.82 1.30 -16.61
C ARG A 356 34.35 2.76 -16.84
N PRO A 357 35.08 3.66 -17.52
CA PRO A 357 34.70 5.09 -17.56
C PRO A 357 33.37 5.39 -18.31
N TRP A 358 32.73 4.41 -18.96
CA TRP A 358 31.60 4.63 -19.87
C TRP A 358 30.27 4.05 -19.37
N LYS A 359 30.18 3.52 -18.15
CA LYS A 359 28.97 2.80 -17.71
C LYS A 359 27.78 3.70 -17.39
N HIS A 360 28.01 4.93 -16.94
CA HIS A 360 26.92 5.85 -16.62
C HIS A 360 26.32 6.51 -17.87
N PHE A 361 27.11 6.82 -18.91
CA PHE A 361 26.62 7.53 -20.11
C PHE A 361 25.44 6.85 -20.83
N PRO A 362 25.44 5.52 -21.11
CA PRO A 362 24.25 4.85 -21.67
C PRO A 362 23.02 5.02 -20.80
N THR A 363 23.17 4.86 -19.48
CA THR A 363 22.07 4.94 -18.52
C THR A 363 21.52 6.35 -18.43
N LEU A 364 22.39 7.36 -18.34
CA LEU A 364 22.01 8.77 -18.33
C LEU A 364 21.31 9.16 -19.63
N ARG A 365 21.86 8.76 -20.79
CA ARG A 365 21.22 9.01 -22.09
C ARG A 365 19.83 8.39 -22.16
N ASP A 366 19.71 7.11 -21.78
CA ASP A 366 18.44 6.39 -21.83
C ASP A 366 17.42 7.02 -20.88
N PHE A 367 17.85 7.44 -19.69
CA PHE A 367 17.02 8.18 -18.75
C PHE A 367 16.54 9.52 -19.32
N LEU A 368 17.44 10.34 -19.87
CA LEU A 368 17.08 11.64 -20.46
C LEU A 368 16.12 11.46 -21.64
N LYS A 369 16.30 10.40 -22.44
CA LYS A 369 15.43 10.10 -23.59
C LYS A 369 13.96 9.89 -23.20
N GLU A 370 13.69 9.37 -22.00
CA GLU A 370 12.31 9.22 -21.49
C GLU A 370 11.60 10.57 -21.33
N PHE A 371 12.34 11.68 -21.27
CA PHE A 371 11.81 13.05 -21.17
C PHE A 371 11.84 13.81 -22.50
N GLY A 372 12.18 13.18 -23.62
CA GLY A 372 12.28 13.85 -24.93
C GLY A 372 10.98 14.46 -25.48
N CYS A 373 9.84 14.23 -24.83
CA CYS A 373 8.56 14.87 -25.14
C CYS A 373 8.30 16.17 -24.34
N SER A 374 9.13 16.49 -23.34
CA SER A 374 8.98 17.73 -22.56
C SER A 374 9.30 18.96 -23.39
N LYS A 375 8.61 20.06 -23.10
CA LYS A 375 8.89 21.36 -23.74
C LYS A 375 10.09 22.04 -23.10
N GLU A 376 10.15 21.95 -21.77
CA GLU A 376 11.19 22.54 -20.94
C GLU A 376 11.78 21.44 -20.07
N LEU A 377 13.11 21.37 -20.02
CA LEU A 377 13.84 20.47 -19.15
C LEU A 377 14.93 21.24 -18.41
N THR A 378 14.92 21.18 -17.08
CA THR A 378 16.01 21.70 -16.26
C THR A 378 16.82 20.55 -15.73
N LEU A 379 18.11 20.51 -16.05
CA LEU A 379 19.06 19.51 -15.57
C LEU A 379 20.04 20.16 -14.60
N LEU A 380 20.04 19.69 -13.35
CA LEU A 380 21.04 20.04 -12.34
C LEU A 380 21.98 18.85 -12.17
N ALA A 381 23.26 19.07 -12.43
CA ALA A 381 24.31 18.09 -12.15
C ALA A 381 25.25 18.65 -11.07
N ASP A 382 25.63 17.81 -10.11
CA ASP A 382 26.61 18.23 -9.09
C ASP A 382 28.01 18.41 -9.72
N GLU A 383 28.37 17.60 -10.72
CA GLU A 383 29.65 17.65 -11.43
C GLU A 383 29.46 17.83 -12.95
N PHE A 384 30.04 18.87 -13.54
CA PHE A 384 29.96 19.10 -14.99
C PHE A 384 30.59 17.97 -15.82
N LYS A 385 31.59 17.25 -15.28
CA LYS A 385 32.28 16.17 -16.00
C LYS A 385 31.39 14.98 -16.33
N GLY A 386 30.40 14.67 -15.50
CA GLY A 386 29.49 13.55 -15.76
C GLY A 386 28.43 13.81 -16.85
N ILE A 387 28.36 15.04 -17.35
CA ILE A 387 27.52 15.40 -18.49
C ILE A 387 28.34 15.66 -19.78
N ILE A 388 29.66 15.45 -19.75
CA ILE A 388 30.53 15.51 -20.94
C ILE A 388 30.52 14.14 -21.63
N PHE A 389 29.72 14.00 -22.69
CA PHE A 389 29.64 12.76 -23.47
C PHE A 389 30.82 12.64 -24.44
N PRO A 390 31.59 11.53 -24.43
CA PRO A 390 32.72 11.33 -25.33
C PRO A 390 32.32 11.45 -26.81
N GLU A 391 33.16 12.06 -27.63
CA GLU A 391 32.88 12.28 -29.07
C GLU A 391 32.51 10.97 -29.80
N ASN A 392 33.24 9.88 -29.54
CA ASN A 392 32.95 8.57 -30.12
C ASN A 392 31.56 8.04 -29.70
N PHE A 393 31.11 8.36 -28.49
CA PHE A 393 29.77 8.01 -28.03
C PHE A 393 28.70 8.83 -28.77
N ARG A 394 28.94 10.13 -28.91
CA ARG A 394 28.06 11.07 -29.64
C ARG A 394 27.90 10.71 -31.12
N LYS A 395 28.92 10.11 -31.74
CA LYS A 395 28.87 9.60 -33.12
C LYS A 395 28.01 8.33 -33.29
N ILE A 396 27.86 7.54 -32.23
CA ILE A 396 27.11 6.27 -32.27
C ILE A 396 25.64 6.48 -31.95
N PHE A 397 25.31 7.43 -31.08
CA PHE A 397 23.96 7.63 -30.56
C PHE A 397 23.36 8.98 -30.97
N SER A 398 22.04 8.99 -31.20
CA SER A 398 21.28 10.22 -31.43
C SER A 398 21.11 11.02 -30.13
N SER A 399 20.88 12.33 -30.29
CA SER A 399 20.47 13.22 -29.20
C SER A 399 19.30 12.63 -28.38
N PRO A 400 19.40 12.61 -27.04
CA PRO A 400 18.31 12.17 -26.16
C PRO A 400 17.16 13.18 -26.09
N LEU A 401 17.41 14.48 -26.32
CA LEU A 401 16.45 15.57 -26.14
C LEU A 401 16.37 16.48 -27.38
N PRO A 402 15.97 15.95 -28.56
CA PRO A 402 16.10 16.67 -29.83
C PRO A 402 15.21 17.91 -30.00
N TYR A 403 14.16 18.05 -29.17
CA TYR A 403 13.13 19.11 -29.31
C TYR A 403 12.86 19.87 -28.01
N ALA A 404 13.59 19.58 -26.93
CA ALA A 404 13.34 20.19 -25.63
C ALA A 404 14.20 21.45 -25.47
N ASN A 405 13.63 22.52 -24.91
CA ASN A 405 14.43 23.64 -24.42
C ASN A 405 15.06 23.19 -23.11
N VAL A 406 16.39 23.07 -23.10
CA VAL A 406 17.13 22.53 -21.95
C VAL A 406 17.90 23.64 -21.26
N LEU A 407 17.64 23.82 -19.97
CA LEU A 407 18.49 24.59 -19.07
C LEU A 407 19.36 23.64 -18.27
N ILE A 408 20.66 23.87 -18.27
CA ILE A 408 21.62 23.03 -17.56
C ILE A 408 22.33 23.90 -16.52
N HIS A 409 22.38 23.41 -15.28
CA HIS A 409 23.13 24.04 -14.21
C HIS A 409 24.07 22.99 -13.61
N THR A 410 25.32 23.38 -13.40
CA THR A 410 26.32 22.55 -12.74
C THR A 410 26.75 23.22 -11.44
N ARG A 411 26.94 22.45 -10.36
CA ARG A 411 27.38 23.03 -9.08
C ARG A 411 28.85 23.46 -9.12
N ASN A 412 29.69 22.76 -9.88
CA ASN A 412 31.03 23.19 -10.23
C ASN A 412 31.10 23.65 -11.69
N SER A 413 32.07 24.51 -12.00
CA SER A 413 32.27 25.04 -13.36
C SER A 413 33.63 24.59 -13.92
N PRO A 414 33.72 24.33 -15.23
CA PRO A 414 35.00 24.03 -15.88
C PRO A 414 35.97 25.21 -15.74
N THR A 415 37.25 24.90 -15.50
CA THR A 415 38.30 25.92 -15.36
C THR A 415 39.24 25.99 -16.56
N GLU A 416 39.34 24.89 -17.32
CA GLU A 416 40.18 24.81 -18.51
C GLU A 416 39.36 25.09 -19.79
N ALA A 417 39.97 25.78 -20.76
CA ALA A 417 39.30 26.10 -22.03
C ALA A 417 38.88 24.84 -22.82
N THR A 418 39.64 23.76 -22.68
CA THR A 418 39.34 22.44 -23.25
C THR A 418 38.08 21.85 -22.62
N GLU A 419 37.96 21.89 -21.29
CA GLU A 419 36.77 21.40 -20.58
C GLU A 419 35.50 22.20 -20.93
N ILE A 420 35.61 23.52 -21.10
CA ILE A 420 34.51 24.37 -21.57
C ILE A 420 34.06 23.95 -22.96
N SER A 421 35.02 23.74 -23.88
CA SER A 421 34.72 23.30 -25.24
C SER A 421 34.04 21.94 -25.26
N ASP A 422 34.57 20.96 -24.52
CA ASP A 422 34.04 19.60 -24.45
C ASP A 422 32.63 19.54 -23.83
N LEU A 423 32.38 20.41 -22.85
CA LEU A 423 31.05 20.58 -22.26
C LEU A 423 30.06 21.12 -23.29
N ASN A 424 30.36 22.26 -23.93
CA ASN A 424 29.48 22.86 -24.94
C ASN A 424 29.15 21.88 -26.08
N ASP A 425 30.16 21.21 -26.59
CA ASP A 425 30.05 20.13 -27.58
C ASP A 425 29.08 19.01 -27.16
N SER A 426 29.09 18.68 -25.87
CA SER A 426 28.22 17.66 -25.29
C SER A 426 26.81 18.19 -25.10
N LEU A 427 26.64 19.44 -24.65
CA LEU A 427 25.34 20.07 -24.47
C LEU A 427 24.61 20.23 -25.81
N ASP A 428 25.30 20.72 -26.84
CA ASP A 428 24.77 20.85 -28.21
C ASP A 428 24.29 19.51 -28.77
N TRP A 429 24.96 18.41 -28.39
CA TRP A 429 24.54 17.07 -28.76
C TRP A 429 23.36 16.57 -27.91
N ILE A 430 23.34 16.85 -26.60
CA ILE A 430 22.24 16.47 -25.70
C ILE A 430 20.94 17.11 -26.17
N ALA A 431 20.97 18.41 -26.44
CA ALA A 431 19.83 19.22 -26.86
C ALA A 431 20.29 20.25 -27.91
N PRO A 432 20.07 19.97 -29.21
CA PRO A 432 20.49 20.87 -30.30
C PRO A 432 19.73 22.20 -30.40
N THR A 433 18.71 22.39 -29.57
CA THR A 433 17.89 23.61 -29.44
C THR A 433 18.47 24.54 -28.37
N GLU A 434 18.29 25.87 -28.51
CA GLU A 434 18.92 26.92 -27.69
C GLU A 434 19.08 26.55 -26.19
N ILE A 435 20.33 26.38 -25.77
CA ILE A 435 20.72 26.23 -24.35
C ILE A 435 20.95 27.64 -23.81
N SER A 436 20.17 28.03 -22.79
CA SER A 436 20.44 29.27 -22.06
C SER A 436 21.32 28.96 -20.84
N ASP A 437 22.62 29.24 -20.96
CA ASP A 437 23.54 29.20 -19.84
C ASP A 437 23.20 30.34 -18.85
N LEU A 438 22.71 29.97 -17.67
CA LEU A 438 22.62 30.88 -16.53
C LEU A 438 23.57 30.37 -15.45
N ASN A 439 24.85 30.71 -15.63
CA ASN A 439 25.82 30.75 -14.55
C ASN A 439 25.47 31.95 -13.65
N ASP A 440 24.56 31.76 -12.71
CA ASP A 440 24.46 32.62 -11.54
C ASP A 440 23.96 31.80 -10.36
N SER A 441 24.61 32.02 -9.21
CA SER A 441 24.41 31.32 -7.94
C SER A 441 22.94 31.03 -7.62
N LEU A 442 22.51 29.76 -7.77
CA LEU A 442 21.18 29.33 -7.37
C LEU A 442 21.15 29.04 -5.87
N ASN A 443 20.42 29.88 -5.14
CA ASN A 443 19.96 29.58 -3.78
C ASN A 443 19.11 28.29 -3.79
N ASP A 444 19.29 27.44 -2.78
CA ASP A 444 18.48 26.23 -2.55
C ASP A 444 16.97 26.48 -2.42
N SER A 445 16.51 27.73 -2.42
CA SER A 445 15.09 28.10 -2.24
C SER A 445 14.23 28.08 -3.52
N LEU A 446 14.77 27.63 -4.67
CA LEU A 446 14.03 27.47 -5.93
C LEU A 446 13.64 26.01 -6.24
N PHE A 447 13.92 25.06 -5.34
CA PHE A 447 13.76 23.61 -5.57
C PHE A 447 12.96 22.89 -4.49
#